data_AF-A0A1F5HYG9-F1
#
_entry.id   AF-A0A1F5HYG9-F1
#
_cell.length_a   1.000
_cell.length_b   1.000
_cell.length_c   1.000
_cell.angle_alpha   90.00
_cell.angle_beta   90.00
_cell.angle_gamma   90.00
#
_symmetry.space_group_name_H-M   'P 1'
#
loop_
_entity.id
_entity.type
_entity.pdbx_description
1 polymer ?
#
loop_
_entity_poly.entity_id
_entity_poly.type
_entity_poly.pdbx_seq_one_letter_code
_entity_poly.pdbx_strand_id
1 'polypeptide(L)'
;MKPSLHLVILVVLLLIVTIGLISFRPIKPNPAYASNSASLNYTALGDSITAGTSSGSYVDKYKNYINTDLGVPVTAMNLGIGGLTSGKLLDKLKNDQTFRNSVKSANLVTVFIGFNNFAIASTLYDQGKCGGPNNQDCLSTIANNFKDHLTNIISEIKSINQNQNTIILLSDLYNPYINKYINNGTTGIFVPFMGQLNNSIHSIGTSNGLNVTNVYQAFNGTGGFEDPITKGYIYDSVHPSGQGHEVIATQFRNFNNVLLTRDTDGDTFSNSLEKYLGTDPLASCPTGSSHSAFPPDFDNSAKVEISDIVAVVGAYYKDTSSPDWAAKYKKFDLDSDGKITISDISLVQSYYYKSYC
;
A
#
# COMPACT_ATOMS: atom_id res chain seq x y z
N MET A 1 15.29 -41.58 -1.33
CA MET A 1 16.56 -41.52 -2.08
C MET A 1 16.60 -40.19 -2.81
N LYS A 2 17.65 -39.37 -2.64
CA LYS A 2 17.85 -38.19 -3.48
C LYS A 2 18.22 -38.66 -4.89
N PRO A 3 17.48 -38.32 -5.97
CA PRO A 3 17.89 -38.67 -7.32
C PRO A 3 19.31 -38.13 -7.61
N SER A 4 20.09 -38.83 -8.43
CA SER A 4 21.42 -38.33 -8.78
C SER A 4 21.29 -37.05 -9.60
N LEU A 5 22.24 -36.11 -9.45
CA LEU A 5 22.27 -34.89 -10.27
C LEU A 5 22.24 -35.22 -11.77
N HIS A 6 22.84 -36.34 -12.17
CA HIS A 6 22.80 -36.84 -13.55
C HIS A 6 21.39 -37.21 -13.99
N LEU A 7 20.58 -37.85 -13.13
CA LEU A 7 19.19 -38.17 -13.44
C LEU A 7 18.34 -36.90 -13.57
N VAL A 8 18.59 -35.89 -12.73
CA VAL A 8 17.90 -34.58 -12.81
C VAL A 8 18.26 -33.85 -14.09
N ILE A 9 19.55 -33.79 -14.43
CA ILE A 9 20.01 -33.24 -15.72
C ILE A 9 19.37 -33.99 -16.89
N LEU A 10 19.29 -35.33 -16.83
CA LEU A 10 18.67 -36.13 -17.87
C LEU A 10 17.17 -35.81 -18.03
N VAL A 11 16.44 -35.69 -16.93
CA VAL A 11 15.01 -35.34 -16.92
C VAL A 11 14.78 -33.92 -17.43
N VAL A 12 15.60 -32.96 -17.02
CA VAL A 12 15.55 -31.58 -17.52
C VAL A 12 15.84 -31.53 -19.03
N LEU A 13 16.88 -32.23 -19.49
CA LEU A 13 17.20 -32.35 -20.92
C LEU A 13 16.07 -33.03 -21.70
N LEU A 14 15.48 -34.11 -21.17
CA LEU A 14 14.33 -34.80 -21.78
C LEU A 14 13.12 -33.86 -21.89
N LEU A 15 12.81 -33.10 -20.84
CA LEU A 15 11.74 -32.10 -20.85
C LEU A 15 11.99 -31.01 -21.90
N ILE A 16 13.21 -30.47 -21.98
CA ILE A 16 13.61 -29.48 -22.99
C ILE A 16 13.45 -30.03 -24.42
N VAL A 17 13.88 -31.27 -24.67
CA VAL A 17 13.77 -31.92 -25.99
C VAL A 17 12.31 -32.17 -26.37
N THR A 18 11.45 -32.57 -25.41
CA THR A 18 10.02 -32.78 -25.68
C THR A 18 9.25 -31.48 -25.95
N ILE A 19 9.66 -30.37 -25.32
CA ILE A 19 9.04 -29.05 -25.50
C ILE A 19 9.48 -28.42 -26.84
N GLY A 20 10.72 -28.65 -27.29
CA GLY A 20 11.23 -28.17 -28.58
C GLY A 20 10.58 -28.77 -29.84
N LEU A 21 9.83 -29.86 -29.71
CA LEU A 21 9.12 -30.52 -30.82
C LEU A 21 7.66 -30.05 -30.99
N ILE A 22 7.14 -29.25 -30.07
CA ILE A 22 5.82 -28.65 -30.18
C ILE A 22 6.03 -27.30 -30.87
N SER A 23 5.47 -27.11 -32.06
CA SER A 23 5.50 -25.83 -32.79
C SER A 23 4.87 -24.72 -31.94
N PHE A 24 5.68 -24.03 -31.14
CA PHE A 24 5.25 -22.86 -30.38
C PHE A 24 4.93 -21.75 -31.37
N ARG A 25 3.65 -21.39 -31.46
CA ARG A 25 3.32 -20.03 -31.89
C ARG A 25 4.02 -19.10 -30.89
N PRO A 26 4.84 -18.13 -31.33
CA PRO A 26 5.41 -17.17 -30.40
C PRO A 26 4.24 -16.51 -29.67
N ILE A 27 4.12 -16.81 -28.37
CA ILE A 27 3.26 -16.05 -27.49
C ILE A 27 3.90 -14.66 -27.50
N LYS A 28 3.24 -13.68 -28.11
CA LYS A 28 3.69 -12.29 -28.02
C LYS A 28 3.90 -12.00 -26.53
N PRO A 29 5.04 -11.39 -26.12
CA PRO A 29 5.22 -10.96 -24.74
C PRO A 29 3.95 -10.27 -24.28
N ASN A 30 3.44 -10.62 -23.10
CA ASN A 30 2.34 -9.87 -22.55
C ASN A 30 2.89 -8.47 -22.27
N PRO A 31 2.48 -7.42 -22.99
CA PRO A 31 3.04 -6.07 -22.81
C PRO A 31 2.74 -5.50 -21.41
N ALA A 32 1.94 -6.22 -20.62
CA ALA A 32 1.62 -5.92 -19.24
C ALA A 32 2.83 -5.96 -18.29
N TYR A 33 3.91 -6.67 -18.65
CA TYR A 33 5.08 -6.89 -17.79
C TYR A 33 6.27 -6.01 -18.12
N ALA A 34 6.10 -4.91 -18.86
CA ALA A 34 7.19 -3.97 -19.17
C ALA A 34 6.99 -2.65 -18.40
N SER A 35 7.01 -2.70 -17.07
CA SER A 35 6.88 -1.54 -16.20
C SER A 35 8.18 -1.31 -15.44
N ASN A 36 8.87 -0.24 -15.77
CA ASN A 36 10.02 0.22 -15.02
C ASN A 36 9.69 1.57 -14.38
N SER A 37 9.76 1.65 -13.06
CA SER A 37 9.55 2.86 -12.29
C SER A 37 10.78 3.19 -11.46
N ALA A 38 11.24 4.45 -11.53
CA ALA A 38 12.36 4.90 -10.70
C ALA A 38 12.01 5.03 -9.20
N SER A 39 10.72 5.00 -8.86
CA SER A 39 10.23 5.09 -7.49
C SER A 39 8.80 4.59 -7.37
N LEU A 40 8.45 4.09 -6.18
CA LEU A 40 7.06 3.86 -5.78
C LEU A 40 6.33 5.20 -5.66
N ASN A 41 5.20 5.33 -6.37
CA ASN A 41 4.38 6.54 -6.35
C ASN A 41 3.32 6.48 -5.24
N TYR A 42 3.46 7.35 -4.24
CA TYR A 42 2.56 7.48 -3.10
C TYR A 42 1.72 8.76 -3.22
N THR A 43 0.39 8.64 -3.33
CA THR A 43 -0.53 9.79 -3.27
C THR A 43 -1.22 9.84 -1.90
N ALA A 44 -1.16 10.99 -1.22
CA ALA A 44 -1.89 11.22 0.03
C ALA A 44 -3.04 12.21 -0.19
N LEU A 45 -4.27 11.76 0.08
CA LEU A 45 -5.51 12.53 -0.07
C LEU A 45 -6.07 12.87 1.32
N GLY A 46 -6.41 14.14 1.55
CA GLY A 46 -7.04 14.52 2.81
C GLY A 46 -7.17 16.02 3.01
N ASP A 47 -7.33 16.41 4.26
CA ASP A 47 -7.50 17.80 4.66
C ASP A 47 -6.21 18.42 5.23
N SER A 48 -6.32 19.32 6.21
CA SER A 48 -5.16 19.94 6.86
C SER A 48 -4.28 18.94 7.58
N ILE A 49 -4.84 17.81 8.06
CA ILE A 49 -4.02 16.79 8.74
C ILE A 49 -3.08 16.12 7.74
N THR A 50 -3.52 15.92 6.50
CA THR A 50 -2.66 15.40 5.42
C THR A 50 -1.66 16.45 4.95
N ALA A 51 -2.09 17.71 4.83
CA ALA A 51 -1.20 18.82 4.45
C ALA A 51 0.01 18.91 5.40
N GLY A 52 -0.22 18.64 6.69
CA GLY A 52 0.81 18.65 7.72
C GLY A 52 1.12 20.05 8.22
N THR A 53 2.26 20.18 8.88
CA THR A 53 2.67 21.42 9.56
C THR A 53 4.11 21.78 9.22
N SER A 54 4.62 22.88 9.78
CA SER A 54 6.05 23.21 9.73
C SER A 54 6.94 22.15 10.40
N SER A 55 6.38 21.32 11.28
CA SER A 55 7.07 20.19 11.92
C SER A 55 7.01 18.91 11.09
N GLY A 56 6.51 18.99 9.85
CA GLY A 56 6.37 17.90 8.89
C GLY A 56 4.95 17.35 8.78
N SER A 57 4.78 16.40 7.86
CA SER A 57 3.54 15.65 7.63
C SER A 57 3.75 14.16 7.94
N TYR A 58 2.67 13.47 8.29
CA TYR A 58 2.68 12.00 8.36
C TYR A 58 3.01 11.39 6.99
N VAL A 59 2.73 12.11 5.90
CA VAL A 59 2.99 11.67 4.53
C VAL A 59 4.49 11.46 4.30
N ASP A 60 5.33 12.43 4.69
CA ASP A 60 6.78 12.33 4.54
C ASP A 60 7.38 11.26 5.46
N LYS A 61 6.87 11.17 6.69
CA LYS A 61 7.27 10.15 7.66
C LYS A 61 6.93 8.75 7.15
N TYR A 62 5.71 8.55 6.65
CA TYR A 62 5.29 7.28 6.11
C TYR A 62 6.04 6.91 4.82
N LYS A 63 6.30 7.88 3.94
CA LYS A 63 7.20 7.71 2.79
C LYS A 63 8.57 7.15 3.21
N ASN A 64 9.17 7.68 4.28
CA ASN A 64 10.46 7.21 4.77
C ASN A 64 10.38 5.80 5.35
N TYR A 65 9.27 5.45 6.00
CA TYR A 65 9.02 4.08 6.46
C TYR A 65 8.89 3.09 5.31
N ILE A 66 8.18 3.45 4.23
CA ILE A 66 8.09 2.60 3.05
C ILE A 66 9.49 2.43 2.43
N ASN A 67 10.26 3.51 2.28
CA ASN A 67 11.62 3.42 1.74
C ASN A 67 12.50 2.47 2.57
N THR A 68 12.45 2.58 3.90
CA THR A 68 13.21 1.72 4.80
C THR A 68 12.72 0.27 4.77
N ASP A 69 11.41 0.05 4.80
CA ASP A 69 10.81 -1.27 4.96
C ASP A 69 10.77 -2.06 3.65
N LEU A 70 10.71 -1.40 2.49
CA LEU A 70 10.74 -2.06 1.18
C LEU A 70 12.13 -2.02 0.53
N GLY A 71 12.96 -1.04 0.88
CA GLY A 71 14.28 -0.85 0.25
C GLY A 71 14.21 -0.14 -1.11
N VAL A 72 13.11 0.56 -1.41
CA VAL A 72 12.88 1.21 -2.71
C VAL A 72 12.78 2.74 -2.57
N PRO A 73 13.15 3.51 -3.61
CA PRO A 73 12.84 4.93 -3.67
C PRO A 73 11.33 5.17 -3.67
N VAL A 74 10.88 6.24 -3.00
CA VAL A 74 9.45 6.58 -2.91
C VAL A 74 9.25 8.05 -3.25
N THR A 75 8.36 8.33 -4.19
CA THR A 75 7.92 9.69 -4.54
C THR A 75 6.53 9.91 -3.98
N ALA A 76 6.38 10.88 -3.07
CA ALA A 76 5.11 11.19 -2.46
C ALA A 76 4.52 12.48 -3.04
N MET A 77 3.24 12.45 -3.39
CA MET A 77 2.41 13.61 -3.72
C MET A 77 1.42 13.85 -2.59
N ASN A 78 1.64 14.91 -1.83
CA ASN A 78 0.76 15.32 -0.75
C ASN A 78 -0.33 16.26 -1.28
N LEU A 79 -1.56 15.76 -1.35
CA LEU A 79 -2.75 16.50 -1.80
C LEU A 79 -3.68 16.86 -0.63
N GLY A 80 -3.11 17.05 0.56
CA GLY A 80 -3.82 17.59 1.71
C GLY A 80 -4.14 19.07 1.53
N ILE A 81 -5.39 19.46 1.76
CA ILE A 81 -5.84 20.86 1.66
C ILE A 81 -6.59 21.27 2.92
N GLY A 82 -6.17 22.35 3.57
CA GLY A 82 -6.85 22.88 4.75
C GLY A 82 -8.33 23.18 4.49
N GLY A 83 -9.20 22.78 5.42
CA GLY A 83 -10.65 23.01 5.33
C GLY A 83 -11.39 22.11 4.32
N LEU A 84 -10.72 21.12 3.72
CA LEU A 84 -11.35 20.17 2.81
C LEU A 84 -12.32 19.25 3.58
N THR A 85 -13.58 19.19 3.14
CA THR A 85 -14.55 18.20 3.61
C THR A 85 -14.54 16.99 2.67
N SER A 86 -15.17 15.87 3.07
CA SER A 86 -15.31 14.71 2.19
C SER A 86 -15.99 15.04 0.86
N GLY A 87 -17.00 15.92 0.84
CA GLY A 87 -17.64 16.37 -0.39
C GLY A 87 -16.69 17.14 -1.31
N LYS A 88 -15.89 18.05 -0.75
CA LYS A 88 -14.90 18.81 -1.55
C LYS A 88 -13.77 17.92 -2.06
N LEU A 89 -13.34 16.91 -1.30
CA LEU A 89 -12.37 15.92 -1.79
C LEU A 89 -12.94 15.11 -2.96
N LEU A 90 -14.21 14.71 -2.87
CA LEU A 90 -14.90 14.05 -3.99
C LEU A 90 -14.93 14.94 -5.24
N ASP A 91 -15.24 16.23 -5.08
CA ASP A 91 -15.23 17.18 -6.19
C ASP A 91 -13.84 17.34 -6.82
N LYS A 92 -12.78 17.34 -5.99
CA LYS A 92 -11.39 17.32 -6.47
C LYS A 92 -11.08 16.08 -7.29
N LEU A 93 -11.45 14.90 -6.80
CA LEU A 93 -11.23 13.66 -7.54
C LEU A 93 -11.98 13.62 -8.87
N LYS A 94 -13.18 14.20 -8.94
CA LYS A 94 -13.97 14.25 -10.18
C LYS A 94 -13.41 15.25 -11.20
N ASN A 95 -12.93 16.41 -10.75
CA ASN A 95 -12.76 17.56 -11.65
C ASN A 95 -11.35 18.14 -11.70
N ASP A 96 -10.47 17.84 -10.73
CA ASP A 96 -9.12 18.41 -10.65
C ASP A 96 -8.09 17.47 -11.27
N GLN A 97 -7.47 17.90 -12.37
CA GLN A 97 -6.54 17.05 -13.12
C GLN A 97 -5.29 16.69 -12.31
N THR A 98 -4.89 17.52 -11.33
CA THR A 98 -3.74 17.20 -10.46
C THR A 98 -4.06 15.99 -9.59
N PHE A 99 -5.25 15.99 -8.97
CA PHE A 99 -5.73 14.88 -8.16
C PHE A 99 -5.87 13.62 -9.01
N ARG A 100 -6.53 13.73 -10.16
CA ARG A 100 -6.77 12.59 -11.06
C ARG A 100 -5.47 11.98 -11.57
N ASN A 101 -4.51 12.80 -12.03
CA ASN A 101 -3.23 12.30 -12.51
C ASN A 101 -2.43 11.61 -11.42
N SER A 102 -2.37 12.22 -10.22
CA SER A 102 -1.66 11.63 -9.08
C SER A 102 -2.23 10.27 -8.69
N VAL A 103 -3.56 10.17 -8.59
CA VAL A 103 -4.24 8.91 -8.28
C VAL A 103 -4.03 7.88 -9.40
N LYS A 104 -4.12 8.28 -10.66
CA LYS A 104 -3.96 7.39 -11.82
C LYS A 104 -2.59 6.69 -11.86
N SER A 105 -1.52 7.38 -11.45
CA SER A 105 -0.15 6.85 -11.46
C SER A 105 0.31 6.29 -10.11
N ALA A 106 -0.55 6.27 -9.09
CA ALA A 106 -0.19 5.83 -7.75
C ALA A 106 -0.06 4.31 -7.65
N ASN A 107 0.96 3.84 -6.92
CA ASN A 107 1.01 2.46 -6.40
C ASN A 107 0.37 2.40 -5.00
N LEU A 108 0.37 3.51 -4.28
CA LEU A 108 -0.21 3.64 -2.95
C LEU A 108 -1.04 4.93 -2.86
N VAL A 109 -2.27 4.81 -2.33
CA VAL A 109 -3.15 5.93 -2.00
C VAL A 109 -3.53 5.85 -0.52
N THR A 110 -3.28 6.90 0.25
CA THR A 110 -3.84 7.03 1.61
C THR A 110 -4.95 8.07 1.63
N VAL A 111 -6.08 7.78 2.28
CA VAL A 111 -7.20 8.71 2.45
C VAL A 111 -7.40 9.00 3.94
N PHE A 112 -7.22 10.25 4.35
CA PHE A 112 -7.47 10.71 5.71
C PHE A 112 -8.32 12.00 5.68
N ILE A 113 -9.64 11.84 5.77
CA ILE A 113 -10.61 12.92 5.56
C ILE A 113 -11.79 12.79 6.51
N GLY A 114 -12.31 13.91 7.01
CA GLY A 114 -13.55 13.94 7.79
C GLY A 114 -13.53 14.88 8.99
N PHE A 115 -12.36 15.41 9.38
CA PHE A 115 -12.26 16.35 10.49
C PHE A 115 -13.08 17.61 10.27
N ASN A 116 -13.11 18.14 9.04
CA ASN A 116 -13.93 19.31 8.71
C ASN A 116 -15.43 19.01 8.71
N ASN A 117 -15.86 17.80 8.33
CA ASN A 117 -17.26 17.37 8.48
C ASN A 117 -17.65 17.39 9.96
N PHE A 118 -16.80 16.81 10.80
CA PHE A 118 -17.00 16.79 12.25
C PHE A 118 -17.02 18.20 12.85
N ALA A 119 -16.09 19.07 12.47
CA ALA A 119 -16.01 20.45 12.95
C ALA A 119 -17.25 21.27 12.58
N ILE A 120 -17.79 21.10 11.37
CA ILE A 120 -19.03 21.76 10.94
C ILE A 120 -20.20 21.32 11.83
N ALA A 121 -20.34 20.02 12.09
CA ALA A 121 -21.38 19.47 12.96
C ALA A 121 -21.28 20.03 14.39
N SER A 122 -20.07 20.03 14.97
CA SER A 122 -19.83 20.61 16.30
C SER A 122 -20.16 22.10 16.35
N THR A 123 -19.82 22.85 15.30
CA THR A 123 -20.11 24.29 15.23
C THR A 123 -21.61 24.57 15.15
N LEU A 124 -22.35 23.82 14.34
CA LEU A 124 -23.81 23.98 14.24
C LEU A 124 -24.50 23.65 15.56
N TYR A 125 -24.06 22.58 16.24
CA TYR A 125 -24.56 22.22 17.56
C TYR A 125 -24.30 23.33 18.58
N ASP A 126 -23.05 23.78 18.70
CA ASP A 126 -22.64 24.82 19.67
C ASP A 126 -23.38 26.15 19.45
N GLN A 127 -23.81 26.44 18.21
CA GLN A 127 -24.58 27.64 17.87
C GLN A 127 -26.10 27.49 18.01
N GLY A 128 -26.62 26.33 18.43
CA GLY A 128 -28.06 26.09 18.48
C GLY A 128 -28.73 25.96 17.11
N LYS A 129 -27.95 25.65 16.06
CA LYS A 129 -28.39 25.61 14.65
C LYS A 129 -28.37 24.19 14.05
N CYS A 130 -28.21 23.17 14.88
CA CYS A 130 -28.19 21.80 14.41
C CYS A 130 -29.61 21.23 14.17
N GLY A 131 -30.65 21.92 14.65
CA GLY A 131 -32.04 21.61 14.31
C GLY A 131 -32.63 20.42 15.07
N GLY A 132 -33.94 20.22 14.92
CA GLY A 132 -34.68 19.20 15.66
C GLY A 132 -35.00 19.58 17.11
N PRO A 133 -35.80 18.77 17.81
CA PRO A 133 -36.27 19.06 19.17
C PRO A 133 -35.13 19.09 20.22
N ASN A 134 -34.00 18.46 19.93
CA ASN A 134 -32.83 18.36 20.81
C ASN A 134 -31.57 19.04 20.24
N ASN A 135 -31.70 19.83 19.15
CA ASN A 135 -30.60 20.47 18.45
C ASN A 135 -29.53 19.45 17.97
N GLN A 136 -29.93 18.33 17.36
CA GLN A 136 -29.00 17.27 16.90
C GLN A 136 -29.25 16.76 15.47
N ASP A 137 -30.27 17.23 14.76
CA ASP A 137 -30.64 16.69 13.43
C ASP A 137 -29.48 16.76 12.43
N CYS A 138 -28.70 17.84 12.47
CA CYS A 138 -27.55 18.04 11.59
C CYS A 138 -26.46 16.97 11.77
N LEU A 139 -26.32 16.36 12.95
CA LEU A 139 -25.29 15.35 13.21
C LEU A 139 -25.52 14.14 12.30
N SER A 140 -26.76 13.63 12.30
CA SER A 140 -27.17 12.49 11.47
C SER A 140 -27.07 12.83 9.98
N THR A 141 -27.50 14.03 9.57
CA THR A 141 -27.38 14.48 8.18
C THR A 141 -25.92 14.53 7.72
N ILE A 142 -25.03 15.08 8.54
CA ILE A 142 -23.60 15.19 8.21
C ILE A 142 -22.93 13.83 8.20
N ALA A 143 -23.25 12.92 9.13
CA ALA A 143 -22.75 11.56 9.13
C ALA A 143 -23.15 10.80 7.86
N ASN A 144 -24.42 10.89 7.45
CA ASN A 144 -24.92 10.26 6.24
C ASN A 144 -24.25 10.83 4.98
N ASN A 145 -24.16 12.15 4.87
CA ASN A 145 -23.45 12.80 3.75
C ASN A 145 -21.98 12.40 3.73
N PHE A 146 -21.32 12.30 4.89
CA PHE A 146 -19.94 11.85 4.96
C PHE A 146 -19.78 10.41 4.44
N LYS A 147 -20.65 9.49 4.87
CA LYS A 147 -20.68 8.11 4.40
C LYS A 147 -20.88 8.03 2.89
N ASP A 148 -21.82 8.78 2.34
CA ASP A 148 -22.11 8.81 0.90
C ASP A 148 -20.92 9.38 0.10
N HIS A 149 -20.33 10.48 0.57
CA HIS A 149 -19.14 11.04 -0.06
C HIS A 149 -17.95 10.08 0.00
N LEU A 150 -17.70 9.44 1.14
CA LEU A 150 -16.59 8.50 1.28
C LEU A 150 -16.78 7.28 0.38
N THR A 151 -18.00 6.73 0.30
CA THR A 151 -18.34 5.65 -0.63
C THR A 151 -17.99 6.05 -2.08
N ASN A 152 -18.38 7.26 -2.48
CA ASN A 152 -18.09 7.78 -3.81
C ASN A 152 -16.62 8.12 -4.03
N ILE A 153 -15.88 8.58 -3.00
CA ILE A 153 -14.43 8.81 -3.06
C ILE A 153 -13.72 7.49 -3.39
N ILE A 154 -14.05 6.41 -2.69
CA ILE A 154 -13.41 5.11 -2.92
C ILE A 154 -13.75 4.57 -4.32
N SER A 155 -15.01 4.72 -4.75
CA SER A 155 -15.43 4.37 -6.10
C SER A 155 -14.65 5.16 -7.17
N GLU A 156 -14.48 6.46 -6.97
CA GLU A 156 -13.76 7.33 -7.90
C GLU A 156 -12.26 7.04 -7.95
N ILE A 157 -11.61 6.75 -6.81
CA ILE A 157 -10.21 6.34 -6.78
C ILE A 157 -10.01 5.05 -7.60
N LYS A 158 -10.88 4.05 -7.40
CA LYS A 158 -10.84 2.78 -8.15
C LYS A 158 -11.19 2.95 -9.63
N SER A 159 -12.00 3.94 -9.99
CA SER A 159 -12.33 4.24 -11.39
C SER A 159 -11.17 4.93 -12.12
N ILE A 160 -10.46 5.83 -11.44
CA ILE A 160 -9.28 6.54 -11.96
C ILE A 160 -8.08 5.59 -12.08
N ASN A 161 -7.86 4.74 -11.09
CA ASN A 161 -6.74 3.80 -11.04
C ASN A 161 -7.26 2.35 -11.04
N GLN A 162 -7.16 1.72 -12.21
CA GLN A 162 -7.64 0.35 -12.46
C GLN A 162 -6.58 -0.73 -12.18
N ASN A 163 -5.36 -0.32 -11.77
CA ASN A 163 -4.30 -1.27 -11.45
C ASN A 163 -4.66 -2.02 -10.15
N GLN A 164 -4.79 -3.35 -10.26
CA GLN A 164 -5.16 -4.22 -9.14
C GLN A 164 -4.06 -4.34 -8.07
N ASN A 165 -2.83 -3.92 -8.41
CA ASN A 165 -1.69 -3.89 -7.50
C ASN A 165 -1.62 -2.58 -6.70
N THR A 166 -2.45 -1.58 -7.04
CA THR A 166 -2.56 -0.34 -6.25
C THR A 166 -3.16 -0.61 -4.88
N ILE A 167 -2.50 -0.13 -3.84
CA ILE A 167 -3.00 -0.19 -2.47
C ILE A 167 -3.74 1.10 -2.12
N ILE A 168 -4.91 0.96 -1.52
CA ILE A 168 -5.67 2.07 -0.93
C ILE A 168 -5.80 1.81 0.57
N LEU A 169 -5.30 2.72 1.39
CA LEU A 169 -5.41 2.69 2.85
C LEU A 169 -6.29 3.84 3.33
N LEU A 170 -7.19 3.58 4.27
CA LEU A 170 -7.99 4.61 4.93
C LEU A 170 -7.47 4.86 6.33
N SER A 171 -7.76 6.04 6.87
CA SER A 171 -7.58 6.30 8.30
C SER A 171 -8.89 6.66 8.95
N ASP A 172 -9.13 6.09 10.14
CA ASP A 172 -10.14 6.60 11.05
C ASP A 172 -9.68 7.91 11.71
N LEU A 173 -10.64 8.65 12.26
CA LEU A 173 -10.45 9.98 12.81
C LEU A 173 -10.16 9.89 14.30
N TYR A 174 -9.23 10.69 14.82
CA TYR A 174 -9.10 10.93 16.26
C TYR A 174 -10.06 12.03 16.73
N ASN A 175 -10.33 12.09 18.03
CA ASN A 175 -11.11 13.16 18.65
C ASN A 175 -10.21 14.15 19.40
N PRO A 176 -9.94 15.34 18.83
CA PRO A 176 -9.14 16.36 19.52
C PRO A 176 -9.88 17.08 20.65
N TYR A 177 -11.20 16.96 20.72
CA TYR A 177 -12.05 17.77 21.60
C TYR A 177 -12.59 16.99 22.81
N ILE A 178 -12.05 15.81 23.09
CA ILE A 178 -12.62 14.91 24.11
C ILE A 178 -12.73 15.57 25.49
N ASN A 179 -11.71 16.34 25.91
CA ASN A 179 -11.75 17.09 27.17
C ASN A 179 -12.80 18.21 27.16
N LYS A 180 -12.98 18.92 26.04
CA LYS A 180 -14.07 19.90 25.89
C LYS A 180 -15.42 19.22 26.10
N TYR A 181 -15.63 18.04 25.54
CA TYR A 181 -16.89 17.32 25.66
C TYR A 181 -17.15 16.77 27.06
N ILE A 182 -16.10 16.31 27.75
CA ILE A 182 -16.21 15.91 29.16
C ILE A 182 -16.62 17.11 30.01
N ASN A 183 -15.93 18.24 29.87
CA ASN A 183 -16.18 19.44 30.66
C ASN A 183 -17.57 20.04 30.41
N ASN A 184 -18.04 19.99 29.16
CA ASN A 184 -19.36 20.51 28.78
C ASN A 184 -20.50 19.50 29.01
N GLY A 185 -20.20 18.27 29.44
CA GLY A 185 -21.22 17.21 29.57
C GLY A 185 -21.83 16.76 28.23
N THR A 186 -21.14 16.96 27.11
CA THR A 186 -21.61 16.63 25.75
C THR A 186 -20.99 15.35 25.18
N THR A 187 -20.34 14.54 26.00
CA THR A 187 -19.74 13.25 25.57
C THR A 187 -20.78 12.32 24.96
N GLY A 188 -21.99 12.26 25.54
CA GLY A 188 -23.12 11.46 25.04
C GLY A 188 -23.64 11.88 23.66
N ILE A 189 -23.14 12.98 23.09
CA ILE A 189 -23.52 13.48 21.76
C ILE A 189 -22.36 13.27 20.78
N PHE A 190 -21.18 13.80 21.12
CA PHE A 190 -20.08 13.85 20.16
C PHE A 190 -19.24 12.57 20.09
N VAL A 191 -19.16 11.78 21.17
CA VAL A 191 -18.47 10.48 21.10
C VAL A 191 -19.26 9.51 20.20
N PRO A 192 -20.59 9.35 20.33
CA PRO A 192 -21.37 8.57 19.37
C PRO A 192 -21.29 9.10 17.95
N PHE A 193 -21.34 10.42 17.73
CA PHE A 193 -21.23 11.01 16.40
C PHE A 193 -19.85 10.72 15.75
N MET A 194 -18.74 10.86 16.48
CA MET A 194 -17.42 10.45 16.00
C MET A 194 -17.40 8.95 15.68
N GLY A 195 -17.99 8.13 16.56
CA GLY A 195 -18.16 6.69 16.35
C GLY A 195 -18.90 6.37 15.05
N GLN A 196 -19.94 7.13 14.68
CA GLN A 196 -20.65 6.93 13.41
C GLN A 196 -19.76 7.21 12.19
N LEU A 197 -18.91 8.25 12.23
CA LEU A 197 -17.97 8.54 11.16
C LEU A 197 -16.94 7.42 11.03
N ASN A 198 -16.30 7.04 12.13
CA ASN A 198 -15.29 5.96 12.14
C ASN A 198 -15.89 4.61 11.74
N ASN A 199 -17.09 4.26 12.22
CA ASN A 199 -17.79 3.05 11.80
C ASN A 199 -18.09 3.05 10.29
N SER A 200 -18.41 4.22 9.71
CA SER A 200 -18.58 4.34 8.26
C SER A 200 -17.27 4.12 7.51
N ILE A 201 -16.15 4.67 8.00
CA ILE A 201 -14.81 4.47 7.42
C ILE A 201 -14.44 2.97 7.45
N HIS A 202 -14.57 2.32 8.61
CA HIS A 202 -14.29 0.90 8.78
C HIS A 202 -15.20 0.02 7.92
N SER A 203 -16.50 0.27 7.91
CA SER A 203 -17.46 -0.49 7.08
C SER A 203 -17.20 -0.35 5.57
N ILE A 204 -16.92 0.88 5.10
CA ILE A 204 -16.58 1.14 3.70
C ILE A 204 -15.23 0.49 3.36
N GLY A 205 -14.25 0.56 4.26
CA GLY A 205 -12.98 -0.14 4.11
C GLY A 205 -13.17 -1.64 3.93
N THR A 206 -13.84 -2.30 4.89
CA THR A 206 -14.11 -3.75 4.86
C THR A 206 -14.86 -4.17 3.60
N SER A 207 -15.95 -3.49 3.25
CA SER A 207 -16.76 -3.81 2.05
C SER A 207 -15.99 -3.66 0.73
N ASN A 208 -14.88 -2.92 0.74
CA ASN A 208 -14.03 -2.70 -0.43
C ASN A 208 -12.70 -3.47 -0.39
N GLY A 209 -12.49 -4.31 0.63
CA GLY A 209 -11.24 -5.04 0.84
C GLY A 209 -10.06 -4.14 1.21
N LEU A 210 -10.32 -2.97 1.80
CA LEU A 210 -9.30 -1.99 2.16
C LEU A 210 -8.96 -2.07 3.65
N ASN A 211 -7.71 -1.80 3.97
CA ASN A 211 -7.25 -1.67 5.35
C ASN A 211 -7.52 -0.26 5.88
N VAL A 212 -7.90 -0.19 7.15
CA VAL A 212 -8.18 1.05 7.86
C VAL A 212 -7.27 1.11 9.08
N THR A 213 -6.56 2.23 9.26
CA THR A 213 -5.74 2.47 10.45
C THR A 213 -6.61 2.59 11.71
N ASN A 214 -5.96 2.51 12.87
CA ASN A 214 -6.59 2.70 14.17
C ASN A 214 -6.00 3.93 14.87
N VAL A 215 -6.09 5.07 14.21
CA VAL A 215 -5.59 6.37 14.71
C VAL A 215 -6.44 6.85 15.89
N TYR A 216 -7.75 6.59 15.89
CA TYR A 216 -8.62 6.93 17.02
C TYR A 216 -8.11 6.31 18.33
N GLN A 217 -7.86 5.00 18.35
CA GLN A 217 -7.33 4.35 19.55
C GLN A 217 -5.92 4.84 19.89
N ALA A 218 -5.06 5.07 18.90
CA ALA A 218 -3.71 5.55 19.14
C ALA A 218 -3.70 6.94 19.82
N PHE A 219 -4.60 7.83 19.43
CA PHE A 219 -4.72 9.18 19.99
C PHE A 219 -5.53 9.19 21.30
N ASN A 220 -6.71 8.57 21.32
CA ASN A 220 -7.69 8.69 22.40
C ASN A 220 -7.71 7.49 23.36
N GLY A 221 -6.81 6.52 23.18
CA GLY A 221 -6.74 5.31 24.01
C GLY A 221 -7.85 4.31 23.73
N THR A 222 -7.77 3.13 24.35
CA THR A 222 -8.74 2.04 24.16
C THR A 222 -10.16 2.44 24.51
N GLY A 223 -10.33 3.32 25.51
CA GLY A 223 -11.65 3.84 25.90
C GLY A 223 -12.14 5.01 25.04
N GLY A 224 -11.28 5.63 24.22
CA GLY A 224 -11.63 6.84 23.47
C GLY A 224 -11.77 8.12 24.32
N PHE A 225 -11.34 8.09 25.58
CA PHE A 225 -11.47 9.20 26.54
C PHE A 225 -10.15 9.86 26.91
N GLU A 226 -9.01 9.35 26.43
CA GLU A 226 -7.73 9.99 26.69
C GLU A 226 -7.55 11.22 25.82
N ASP A 227 -6.99 12.28 26.41
CA ASP A 227 -6.76 13.55 25.73
C ASP A 227 -5.46 13.54 24.92
N PRO A 228 -5.55 13.63 23.57
CA PRO A 228 -4.37 13.65 22.73
C PRO A 228 -3.54 14.94 22.86
N ILE A 229 -4.12 16.03 23.38
CA ILE A 229 -3.37 17.25 23.68
C ILE A 229 -2.42 16.99 24.87
N THR A 230 -2.94 16.40 25.94
CA THR A 230 -2.12 16.01 27.12
C THR A 230 -1.03 14.99 26.75
N LYS A 231 -1.25 14.14 25.74
CA LYS A 231 -0.22 13.24 25.19
C LYS A 231 0.88 13.94 24.37
N GLY A 232 0.74 15.24 24.11
CA GLY A 232 1.63 15.99 23.22
C GLY A 232 1.42 15.69 21.74
N TYR A 233 0.36 14.99 21.37
CA TYR A 233 0.10 14.61 19.98
C TYR A 233 -0.56 15.72 19.17
N ILE A 234 -1.11 16.74 19.83
CA ILE A 234 -1.75 17.90 19.22
C ILE A 234 -1.05 19.15 19.75
N TYR A 235 -0.64 20.06 18.86
CA TYR A 235 0.10 21.27 19.25
C TYR A 235 -0.79 22.50 19.40
N ASP A 236 -1.93 22.51 18.73
CA ASP A 236 -2.97 23.52 18.91
C ASP A 236 -4.22 22.86 19.53
N SER A 237 -5.43 23.24 19.12
CA SER A 237 -6.67 22.61 19.58
C SER A 237 -7.11 21.39 18.76
N VAL A 238 -6.49 21.12 17.59
CA VAL A 238 -6.98 20.12 16.62
C VAL A 238 -5.91 19.41 15.79
N HIS A 239 -4.83 20.10 15.40
CA HIS A 239 -3.83 19.64 14.46
C HIS A 239 -2.68 18.88 15.17
N PRO A 240 -2.19 17.77 14.59
CA PRO A 240 -1.15 16.98 15.21
C PRO A 240 0.18 17.72 15.30
N SER A 241 0.89 17.53 16.40
CA SER A 241 2.30 17.92 16.53
C SER A 241 3.18 17.05 15.62
N GLY A 242 4.48 17.33 15.57
CA GLY A 242 5.44 16.43 14.91
C GLY A 242 5.37 14.99 15.47
N GLN A 243 5.10 14.84 16.77
CA GLN A 243 4.90 13.52 17.40
C GLN A 243 3.56 12.90 17.01
N GLY A 244 2.47 13.68 16.95
CA GLY A 244 1.18 13.17 16.47
C GLY A 244 1.23 12.69 15.02
N HIS A 245 1.93 13.41 14.15
CA HIS A 245 2.18 12.95 12.77
C HIS A 245 3.01 11.66 12.72
N GLU A 246 3.93 11.46 13.66
CA GLU A 246 4.67 10.19 13.81
C GLU A 246 3.75 9.03 14.18
N VAL A 247 2.83 9.26 15.12
CA VAL A 247 1.82 8.26 15.51
C VAL A 247 0.94 7.89 14.32
N ILE A 248 0.47 8.88 13.54
CA ILE A 248 -0.33 8.63 12.33
C ILE A 248 0.46 7.82 11.30
N ALA A 249 1.71 8.23 11.00
CA ALA A 249 2.57 7.53 10.06
C ALA A 249 2.85 6.07 10.49
N THR A 250 3.02 5.85 11.80
CA THR A 250 3.19 4.51 12.38
C THR A 250 1.97 3.63 12.17
N GLN A 251 0.76 4.18 12.30
CA GLN A 251 -0.45 3.41 12.02
C GLN A 251 -0.56 2.97 10.56
N PHE A 252 -0.13 3.80 9.60
CA PHE A 252 -0.04 3.38 8.21
C PHE A 252 1.08 2.35 7.97
N ARG A 253 2.24 2.52 8.63
CA ARG A 253 3.37 1.57 8.57
C ARG A 253 2.99 0.16 8.95
N ASN A 254 2.03 -0.03 9.87
CA ASN A 254 1.53 -1.34 10.26
C ASN A 254 0.96 -2.17 9.09
N PHE A 255 0.67 -1.53 7.94
CA PHE A 255 0.21 -2.19 6.72
C PHE A 255 1.30 -2.33 5.65
N ASN A 256 2.58 -2.10 5.96
CA ASN A 256 3.67 -2.28 5.00
C ASN A 256 3.83 -3.73 4.54
N ASN A 257 3.38 -4.71 5.35
CA ASN A 257 3.25 -6.09 4.88
C ASN A 257 2.30 -6.22 3.69
N VAL A 258 1.23 -5.42 3.62
CA VAL A 258 0.31 -5.40 2.47
C VAL A 258 1.05 -4.91 1.23
N LEU A 259 1.86 -3.84 1.34
CA LEU A 259 2.72 -3.36 0.25
C LEU A 259 3.70 -4.43 -0.22
N LEU A 260 4.32 -5.16 0.71
CA LEU A 260 5.24 -6.25 0.39
C LEU A 260 4.56 -7.41 -0.36
N THR A 261 3.26 -7.67 -0.14
CA THR A 261 2.54 -8.73 -0.88
C THR A 261 2.10 -8.35 -2.30
N ARG A 262 2.25 -7.08 -2.70
CA ARG A 262 1.88 -6.64 -4.06
C ARG A 262 3.03 -6.85 -5.04
N ASP A 263 2.67 -6.76 -6.31
CA ASP A 263 3.55 -6.86 -7.47
C ASP A 263 3.54 -5.47 -8.14
N THR A 264 4.53 -4.62 -7.85
CA THR A 264 4.42 -3.19 -8.18
C THR A 264 4.65 -2.92 -9.66
N ASP A 265 5.57 -3.64 -10.27
CA ASP A 265 5.86 -3.57 -11.71
C ASP A 265 5.00 -4.53 -12.54
N GLY A 266 4.26 -5.41 -11.89
CA GLY A 266 3.29 -6.30 -12.50
C GLY A 266 3.91 -7.58 -13.06
N ASP A 267 5.20 -7.86 -12.84
CA ASP A 267 5.96 -8.91 -13.49
C ASP A 267 5.63 -10.36 -13.06
N THR A 268 4.62 -10.52 -12.20
CA THR A 268 4.11 -11.74 -11.54
C THR A 268 4.82 -12.15 -10.25
N PHE A 269 5.86 -11.44 -9.83
CA PHE A 269 6.54 -11.65 -8.56
C PHE A 269 6.10 -10.58 -7.54
N SER A 270 5.93 -10.99 -6.29
CA SER A 270 5.61 -10.01 -5.25
C SER A 270 6.87 -9.26 -4.82
N ASN A 271 6.71 -7.99 -4.45
CA ASN A 271 7.75 -7.16 -3.86
C ASN A 271 8.48 -7.88 -2.71
N SER A 272 7.78 -8.72 -1.93
CA SER A 272 8.35 -9.48 -0.82
C SER A 272 9.31 -10.57 -1.29
N LEU A 273 8.95 -11.26 -2.37
CA LEU A 273 9.76 -12.32 -2.97
C LEU A 273 10.97 -11.70 -3.69
N GLU A 274 10.76 -10.63 -4.43
CA GLU A 274 11.84 -9.90 -5.09
C GLU A 274 12.84 -9.34 -4.09
N LYS A 275 12.36 -8.72 -3.00
CA LYS A 275 13.21 -8.31 -1.89
C LYS A 275 13.96 -9.48 -1.26
N TYR A 276 13.33 -10.65 -1.13
CA TYR A 276 13.99 -11.86 -0.64
C TYR A 276 15.12 -12.30 -1.59
N LEU A 277 14.86 -12.29 -2.89
CA LEU A 277 15.80 -12.71 -3.95
C LEU A 277 16.89 -11.67 -4.24
N GLY A 278 16.64 -10.40 -3.91
CA GLY A 278 17.52 -9.27 -4.18
C GLY A 278 17.33 -8.65 -5.56
N THR A 279 16.13 -8.77 -6.15
CA THR A 279 15.74 -8.08 -7.38
C THR A 279 15.04 -6.75 -7.11
N ASP A 280 14.92 -5.90 -8.12
CA ASP A 280 14.28 -4.57 -8.03
C ASP A 280 12.76 -4.68 -8.22
N PRO A 281 11.95 -4.52 -7.16
CA PRO A 281 10.50 -4.70 -7.22
C PRO A 281 9.75 -3.54 -7.94
N LEU A 282 10.48 -2.61 -8.53
CA LEU A 282 9.92 -1.52 -9.33
C LEU A 282 10.21 -1.67 -10.83
N ALA A 283 10.91 -2.72 -11.22
CA ALA A 283 11.38 -2.87 -12.58
C ALA A 283 11.32 -4.32 -13.04
N SER A 284 10.39 -4.55 -13.96
CA SER A 284 10.24 -5.83 -14.60
C SER A 284 11.30 -6.07 -15.69
N CYS A 285 12.01 -5.03 -16.12
CA CYS A 285 13.02 -5.11 -17.19
C CYS A 285 14.39 -4.60 -16.73
N PRO A 286 15.49 -5.32 -16.99
CA PRO A 286 16.82 -4.82 -16.68
C PRO A 286 17.15 -3.59 -17.54
N THR A 287 17.81 -2.60 -16.95
CA THR A 287 18.27 -1.38 -17.64
C THR A 287 19.75 -1.44 -18.01
N GLY A 288 20.41 -2.54 -17.65
CA GLY A 288 21.80 -2.84 -17.90
C GLY A 288 22.23 -4.10 -17.14
N SER A 289 23.43 -4.61 -17.44
CA SER A 289 23.94 -5.89 -16.89
C SER A 289 24.04 -5.99 -15.36
N SER A 290 24.02 -4.87 -14.64
CA SER A 290 24.07 -4.82 -13.17
C SER A 290 22.70 -4.66 -12.51
N HIS A 291 21.63 -4.47 -13.29
CA HIS A 291 20.29 -4.23 -12.78
C HIS A 291 19.53 -5.56 -12.73
N SER A 292 19.46 -6.16 -11.55
CA SER A 292 18.70 -7.38 -11.29
C SER A 292 17.22 -7.05 -11.18
N ALA A 293 16.52 -7.10 -12.31
CA ALA A 293 15.11 -6.74 -12.43
C ALA A 293 14.20 -7.97 -12.26
N PHE A 294 14.27 -8.90 -13.22
CA PHE A 294 13.35 -10.02 -13.28
C PHE A 294 13.92 -11.28 -12.60
N PRO A 295 13.22 -11.90 -11.62
CA PRO A 295 13.82 -12.98 -10.83
C PRO A 295 14.31 -14.21 -11.63
N PRO A 296 13.64 -14.66 -12.70
CA PRO A 296 14.12 -15.74 -13.56
C PRO A 296 15.28 -15.42 -14.52
N ASP A 297 15.69 -14.16 -14.66
CA ASP A 297 16.82 -13.74 -15.51
C ASP A 297 18.05 -13.46 -14.64
N PHE A 298 18.96 -14.43 -14.55
CA PHE A 298 20.10 -14.37 -13.63
C PHE A 298 21.32 -13.67 -14.23
N ASP A 299 21.33 -13.43 -15.53
CA ASP A 299 22.41 -12.75 -16.26
C ASP A 299 22.04 -11.35 -16.79
N ASN A 300 20.82 -10.90 -16.51
CA ASN A 300 20.25 -9.60 -16.89
C ASN A 300 20.28 -9.36 -18.40
N SER A 301 20.12 -10.42 -19.19
CA SER A 301 20.11 -10.36 -20.66
C SER A 301 18.77 -9.89 -21.26
N ALA A 302 17.78 -9.64 -20.41
CA ALA A 302 16.41 -9.30 -20.77
C ALA A 302 15.65 -10.49 -21.41
N LYS A 303 16.16 -11.71 -21.22
CA LYS A 303 15.58 -12.94 -21.75
C LYS A 303 15.83 -14.08 -20.77
N VAL A 304 14.86 -14.97 -20.64
CA VAL A 304 15.08 -16.23 -19.92
C VAL A 304 15.52 -17.29 -20.92
N GLU A 305 16.80 -17.65 -20.88
CA GLU A 305 17.44 -18.60 -21.79
C GLU A 305 17.86 -19.88 -21.05
N ILE A 306 18.58 -20.76 -21.76
CA ILE A 306 19.03 -22.03 -21.17
C ILE A 306 20.09 -21.81 -20.09
N SER A 307 20.86 -20.72 -20.18
CA SER A 307 21.84 -20.29 -19.17
C SER A 307 21.18 -20.13 -17.81
N ASP A 308 19.99 -19.53 -17.74
CA ASP A 308 19.24 -19.30 -16.50
C ASP A 308 18.78 -20.61 -15.87
N ILE A 309 18.25 -21.52 -16.69
CA ILE A 309 17.83 -22.86 -16.23
C ILE A 309 19.04 -23.62 -15.69
N VAL A 310 20.18 -23.58 -16.40
CA VAL A 310 21.41 -24.24 -15.97
C VAL A 310 21.96 -23.64 -14.67
N ALA A 311 21.78 -22.33 -14.45
CA ALA A 311 22.18 -21.68 -13.21
C ALA A 311 21.43 -22.25 -12.00
N VAL A 312 20.11 -22.41 -12.08
CA VAL A 312 19.30 -23.03 -11.01
C VAL A 312 19.64 -24.51 -10.83
N VAL A 313 19.79 -25.26 -11.93
CA VAL A 313 20.21 -26.67 -11.89
C VAL A 313 21.55 -26.84 -11.18
N GLY A 314 22.50 -25.91 -11.38
CA GLY A 314 23.80 -25.89 -10.69
C GLY A 314 23.69 -25.66 -9.18
N ALA A 315 22.57 -25.12 -8.70
CA ALA A 315 22.28 -24.89 -7.29
C ALA A 315 21.30 -25.93 -6.69
N TYR A 316 20.91 -26.94 -7.46
CA TYR A 316 20.01 -28.00 -6.99
C TYR A 316 20.53 -28.69 -5.72
N TYR A 317 19.66 -28.91 -4.73
CA TYR A 317 19.96 -29.38 -3.36
C TYR A 317 20.62 -28.39 -2.41
N LYS A 318 20.89 -27.15 -2.82
CA LYS A 318 21.28 -26.12 -1.86
C LYS A 318 20.05 -25.68 -1.07
N ASP A 319 20.28 -25.37 0.19
CA ASP A 319 19.24 -24.97 1.15
C ASP A 319 19.85 -23.99 2.18
N THR A 320 19.02 -23.50 3.09
CA THR A 320 19.41 -22.56 4.16
C THR A 320 20.56 -23.05 5.05
N SER A 321 20.90 -24.34 5.06
CA SER A 321 22.05 -24.87 5.79
C SER A 321 23.38 -24.76 5.02
N SER A 322 23.33 -24.39 3.74
CA SER A 322 24.52 -24.22 2.90
C SER A 322 25.34 -22.99 3.34
N PRO A 323 26.67 -23.11 3.53
CA PRO A 323 27.50 -22.00 4.03
C PRO A 323 27.39 -20.70 3.23
N ASP A 324 27.24 -20.80 1.91
CA ASP A 324 27.13 -19.66 1.00
C ASP A 324 25.67 -19.33 0.62
N TRP A 325 24.67 -19.80 1.39
CA TRP A 325 23.25 -19.65 1.04
C TRP A 325 22.89 -18.19 0.73
N ALA A 326 23.09 -17.30 1.70
CA ALA A 326 22.70 -15.90 1.58
C ALA A 326 23.45 -15.16 0.45
N ALA A 327 24.72 -15.49 0.23
CA ALA A 327 25.59 -14.79 -0.71
C ALA A 327 25.49 -15.31 -2.15
N LYS A 328 25.12 -16.58 -2.35
CA LYS A 328 25.20 -17.24 -3.67
C LYS A 328 23.93 -17.94 -4.11
N TYR A 329 23.25 -18.63 -3.21
CA TYR A 329 22.19 -19.58 -3.59
C TYR A 329 20.78 -19.04 -3.40
N LYS A 330 20.56 -18.16 -2.41
CA LYS A 330 19.23 -17.61 -2.07
C LYS A 330 18.46 -17.07 -3.28
N LYS A 331 19.14 -16.47 -4.25
CA LYS A 331 18.52 -15.93 -5.47
C LYS A 331 17.86 -16.98 -6.38
N PHE A 332 18.15 -18.27 -6.20
CA PHE A 332 17.57 -19.36 -6.99
C PHE A 332 16.39 -20.06 -6.30
N ASP A 333 16.03 -19.64 -5.08
CA ASP A 333 14.89 -20.14 -4.29
C ASP A 333 13.64 -19.30 -4.60
N LEU A 334 13.09 -19.52 -5.79
CA LEU A 334 12.07 -18.69 -6.41
C LEU A 334 10.68 -18.86 -5.80
N ASP A 335 10.47 -19.87 -4.95
CA ASP A 335 9.27 -20.02 -4.13
C ASP A 335 9.50 -19.69 -2.64
N SER A 336 10.72 -19.28 -2.27
CA SER A 336 11.14 -18.87 -0.93
C SER A 336 10.91 -19.92 0.17
N ASP A 337 10.93 -21.21 -0.19
CA ASP A 337 10.71 -22.32 0.76
C ASP A 337 12.01 -22.79 1.46
N GLY A 338 13.13 -22.16 1.14
CA GLY A 338 14.42 -22.33 1.82
C GLY A 338 15.28 -23.45 1.25
N LYS A 339 14.93 -24.00 0.08
CA LYS A 339 15.66 -25.08 -0.62
C LYS A 339 15.45 -24.95 -2.13
N ILE A 340 16.47 -25.29 -2.90
CA ILE A 340 16.40 -25.25 -4.36
C ILE A 340 16.06 -26.65 -4.88
N THR A 341 14.89 -26.74 -5.48
CA THR A 341 14.25 -27.98 -5.91
C THR A 341 13.85 -27.94 -7.38
N ILE A 342 13.02 -28.90 -7.80
CA ILE A 342 12.51 -28.96 -9.17
C ILE A 342 11.43 -27.89 -9.39
N SER A 343 10.80 -27.39 -8.31
CA SER A 343 9.82 -26.31 -8.37
C SER A 343 10.46 -25.04 -8.92
N ASP A 344 11.63 -24.65 -8.40
CA ASP A 344 12.38 -23.47 -8.87
C ASP A 344 12.80 -23.58 -10.33
N ILE A 345 13.32 -24.76 -10.72
CA ILE A 345 13.70 -25.04 -12.10
C ILE A 345 12.47 -24.92 -13.01
N SER A 346 11.33 -25.47 -12.59
CA SER A 346 10.07 -25.43 -13.34
C SER A 346 9.54 -23.99 -13.47
N LEU A 347 9.77 -23.15 -12.45
CA LEU A 347 9.40 -21.74 -12.47
C LEU A 347 10.17 -20.99 -13.55
N VAL A 348 11.51 -21.10 -13.59
CA VAL A 348 12.34 -20.50 -14.65
C VAL A 348 11.97 -21.05 -16.03
N GLN A 349 11.79 -22.37 -16.14
CA GLN A 349 11.38 -23.01 -17.39
C GLN A 349 10.06 -22.46 -17.93
N SER A 350 9.13 -22.06 -17.07
CA SER A 350 7.86 -21.48 -17.49
C SER A 350 8.04 -20.15 -18.24
N TYR A 351 9.19 -19.49 -18.11
CA TYR A 351 9.57 -18.26 -18.82
C TYR A 351 10.56 -18.49 -19.96
N TYR A 352 11.01 -19.72 -20.21
CA TYR A 352 12.00 -20.05 -21.25
C TYR A 352 11.60 -19.54 -22.64
N TYR A 353 12.53 -18.83 -23.31
CA TYR A 353 12.34 -18.13 -24.59
C TYR A 353 11.23 -17.07 -24.61
N LYS A 354 10.73 -16.63 -23.45
CA LYS A 354 9.85 -15.47 -23.39
C LYS A 354 10.69 -14.22 -23.19
N SER A 355 10.44 -13.22 -24.03
CA SER A 355 10.71 -11.83 -23.66
C SER A 355 9.69 -11.50 -22.57
N TYR A 356 10.16 -11.07 -21.40
CA TYR A 356 9.29 -10.54 -20.33
C TYR A 356 9.28 -9.01 -20.37
N CYS A 357 10.28 -8.42 -21.04
CA CYS A 357 10.43 -7.01 -21.36
C CYS A 357 10.11 -6.66 -22.81
#